data_AF-A0AA41XY46-F1
#
_entry.id   AF-A0AA41XY46-F1
#
_cell.length_a   1.000
_cell.length_b   1.000
_cell.length_c   1.000
_cell.angle_alpha   90.00
_cell.angle_beta   90.00
_cell.angle_gamma   90.00
#
_symmetry.space_group_name_H-M   'P 1'
#
loop_
_entity.id
_entity.type
_entity.pdbx_description
1 polymer ?
#
loop_
_entity_poly.entity_id
_entity_poly.type
_entity_poly.pdbx_seq_one_letter_code
_entity_poly.pdbx_strand_id
1 'polypeptide(L)'
;MSLSRRQFIQASGLALCAGMTPLTAKADGLPGALPIPPLLESRRGQPLFLTMQRTHWAFIDTHKTPVWGINGRYLGPTVRVYDGDDVKLIYSNRLNEPVAMTIGGLQVPGSLMGGAARIISPGMDWSPVLPIRQPAATCWYHANTPNRMAAHIYNGLAGLWLVEDSTSKSLPLPNHYGVDDFPLIIQDKRLDNFGAPIYSPSNGGFLGDTLLVNGVQNPFVEVSRGWVRLRLLNASNARRYVMYLSDRRPMHVIASDQGLLPAPMAVNQISLAPGERREIVVDMAEGGEVTLTAGESAGIMDRLRGLFEPSSILISTQILTLKPTGLLPLVTDNLPMRLLADNIIEGSISRTREFRLGDSLPGINGAMWDMTRMDVQTQVGRCERWLIHADTPQPFHIQGVKFLVRSVNGGAVPVEDGGWKDTVWVDNDVELLVYFTQPSSQAFPFLYYSQTLEMADRGSAGQLIVQPPV
;
A
#
# COMPACT_ATOMS: atom_id res chain seq x y z
N MET A 1 -44.75 -21.46 -46.25
CA MET A 1 -45.71 -21.89 -45.22
C MET A 1 -46.19 -20.65 -44.48
N SER A 2 -47.48 -20.31 -44.56
CA SER A 2 -48.04 -19.13 -43.90
C SER A 2 -48.41 -19.47 -42.45
N LEU A 3 -47.75 -18.84 -41.49
CA LEU A 3 -48.15 -18.93 -40.09
C LEU A 3 -49.46 -18.16 -39.88
N SER A 4 -50.46 -18.82 -39.32
CA SER A 4 -51.74 -18.17 -39.00
C SER A 4 -51.56 -17.16 -37.86
N ARG A 5 -52.33 -16.05 -37.87
CA ARG A 5 -52.29 -15.00 -36.82
C ARG A 5 -52.40 -15.56 -35.39
N ARG A 6 -53.10 -16.70 -35.22
CA ARG A 6 -53.28 -17.37 -33.92
C ARG A 6 -52.01 -18.09 -33.45
N GLN A 7 -51.27 -18.71 -34.38
CA GLN A 7 -49.99 -19.35 -34.09
C GLN A 7 -48.87 -18.33 -33.85
N PHE A 8 -48.90 -17.17 -34.51
CA PHE A 8 -47.97 -16.08 -34.23
C PHE A 8 -48.16 -15.56 -32.80
N ILE A 9 -49.39 -15.30 -32.35
CA ILE A 9 -49.66 -14.81 -30.99
C ILE A 9 -49.30 -15.85 -29.92
N GLN A 10 -49.55 -17.14 -30.16
CA GLN A 10 -49.14 -18.20 -29.23
C GLN A 10 -47.62 -18.37 -29.18
N ALA A 11 -46.92 -18.23 -30.31
CA ALA A 11 -45.45 -18.25 -30.35
C ALA A 11 -44.82 -17.00 -29.69
N SER A 12 -45.44 -15.82 -29.84
CA SER A 12 -45.00 -14.59 -29.16
C SER A 12 -45.23 -14.67 -27.65
N GLY A 13 -46.32 -15.30 -27.19
CA GLY A 13 -46.60 -15.48 -25.77
C GLY A 13 -45.60 -16.40 -25.06
N LEU A 14 -45.17 -17.48 -25.71
CA LEU A 14 -44.13 -18.37 -25.16
C LEU A 14 -42.72 -17.75 -25.21
N ALA A 15 -42.43 -16.90 -26.20
CA ALA A 15 -41.16 -16.17 -26.27
C ALA A 15 -41.04 -15.07 -25.20
N LEU A 16 -42.15 -14.45 -24.80
CA LEU A 16 -42.17 -13.44 -23.72
C LEU A 16 -42.08 -14.05 -22.31
N CYS A 17 -42.52 -15.31 -22.11
CA CYS A 17 -42.35 -16.00 -20.83
C CYS A 17 -40.97 -16.66 -20.67
N ALA A 18 -40.22 -16.90 -21.74
CA ALA A 18 -38.85 -17.43 -21.69
C ALA A 18 -37.78 -16.33 -21.52
N GLY A 19 -38.13 -15.04 -21.70
CA GLY A 19 -37.23 -13.90 -21.52
C GLY A 19 -37.18 -13.33 -20.11
N MET A 20 -37.98 -13.85 -19.18
CA MET A 20 -37.98 -13.45 -17.76
C MET A 20 -37.23 -14.47 -16.92
N THR A 21 -35.96 -14.73 -17.23
CA THR A 21 -35.05 -15.11 -16.14
C THR A 21 -34.98 -13.89 -15.22
N PRO A 22 -35.28 -14.00 -13.92
CA PRO A 22 -34.93 -12.91 -13.02
C PRO A 22 -33.43 -12.71 -13.20
N LEU A 23 -33.04 -11.52 -13.65
CA LEU A 23 -31.75 -10.98 -13.28
C LEU A 23 -31.76 -11.06 -11.76
N THR A 24 -31.15 -12.11 -11.21
CA THR A 24 -30.68 -12.07 -9.84
C THR A 24 -29.69 -10.92 -9.85
N ALA A 25 -30.21 -9.71 -9.60
CA ALA A 25 -29.44 -8.69 -8.93
C ALA A 25 -28.96 -9.42 -7.68
N LYS A 26 -27.72 -9.91 -7.72
CA LYS A 26 -26.99 -10.17 -6.50
C LYS A 26 -27.08 -8.82 -5.80
N ALA A 27 -27.89 -8.76 -4.75
CA ALA A 27 -27.83 -7.65 -3.83
C ALA A 27 -26.34 -7.52 -3.51
N ASP A 28 -25.73 -6.37 -3.79
CA ASP A 28 -24.45 -6.05 -3.20
C ASP A 28 -24.61 -6.36 -1.72
N GLY A 29 -23.92 -7.40 -1.25
CA GLY A 29 -24.02 -7.83 0.14
C GLY A 29 -23.86 -6.59 1.00
N LEU A 30 -24.72 -6.42 2.01
CA LEU A 30 -24.70 -5.26 2.91
C LEU A 30 -23.24 -4.93 3.25
N PRO A 31 -22.77 -3.69 2.99
CA PRO A 31 -21.35 -3.37 3.17
C PRO A 31 -20.96 -3.71 4.60
N GLY A 32 -19.89 -4.50 4.76
CA GLY A 32 -19.41 -4.93 6.06
C GLY A 32 -18.71 -3.80 6.80
N ALA A 33 -18.64 -3.89 8.13
CA ALA A 33 -17.78 -3.00 8.91
C ALA A 33 -16.31 -3.23 8.54
N LEU A 34 -15.52 -2.15 8.50
CA LEU A 34 -14.09 -2.18 8.25
C LEU A 34 -13.38 -3.06 9.29
N PRO A 35 -12.70 -4.16 8.89
CA PRO A 35 -11.88 -4.93 9.80
C PRO A 35 -10.69 -4.07 10.23
N ILE A 36 -10.55 -3.87 11.54
CA ILE A 36 -9.38 -3.21 12.11
C ILE A 36 -8.35 -4.30 12.45
N PRO A 37 -7.15 -4.32 11.82
CA PRO A 37 -6.09 -5.24 12.22
C PRO A 37 -5.81 -5.13 13.72
N PRO A 38 -5.55 -6.23 14.43
CA PRO A 38 -5.19 -6.13 15.84
C PRO A 38 -3.87 -5.40 15.98
N LEU A 39 -3.78 -4.55 16.99
CA LEU A 39 -2.55 -3.85 17.33
C LEU A 39 -1.59 -4.78 18.08
N LEU A 40 -0.34 -4.86 17.61
CA LEU A 40 0.73 -5.65 18.21
C LEU A 40 1.86 -4.73 18.64
N GLU A 41 2.12 -4.66 19.95
CA GLU A 41 3.07 -3.73 20.55
C GLU A 41 4.12 -4.46 21.39
N SER A 42 5.35 -3.94 21.39
CA SER A 42 6.40 -4.41 22.29
C SER A 42 6.13 -3.86 23.70
N ARG A 43 5.36 -4.59 24.51
CA ARG A 43 5.10 -4.21 25.91
C ARG A 43 6.20 -4.74 26.81
N ARG A 44 6.92 -3.86 27.51
CA ARG A 44 7.95 -4.22 28.51
C ARG A 44 9.08 -5.11 27.94
N GLY A 45 9.49 -4.86 26.69
CA GLY A 45 10.55 -5.62 26.02
C GLY A 45 10.17 -7.04 25.58
N GLN A 46 8.88 -7.37 25.58
CA GLN A 46 8.40 -8.65 25.06
C GLN A 46 8.65 -8.75 23.54
N PRO A 47 9.07 -9.93 23.05
CA PRO A 47 9.27 -10.12 21.62
C PRO A 47 7.95 -10.05 20.85
N LEU A 48 8.03 -9.50 19.64
CA LEU A 48 6.93 -9.48 18.69
C LEU A 48 6.98 -10.75 17.82
N PHE A 49 5.92 -11.55 17.84
CA PHE A 49 5.83 -12.75 17.02
C PHE A 49 5.00 -12.48 15.76
N LEU A 50 5.60 -12.75 14.59
CA LEU A 50 4.95 -12.70 13.28
C LEU A 50 5.05 -14.07 12.62
N THR A 51 3.99 -14.88 12.79
CA THR A 51 3.92 -16.24 12.23
C THR A 51 3.23 -16.21 10.88
N MET A 52 3.98 -16.47 9.81
CA MET A 52 3.46 -16.57 8.44
C MET A 52 2.84 -17.95 8.25
N GLN A 53 1.57 -18.01 7.88
CA GLN A 53 0.83 -19.26 7.82
C GLN A 53 -0.35 -19.19 6.85
N ARG A 54 -0.90 -20.36 6.52
CA ARG A 54 -2.20 -20.44 5.84
C ARG A 54 -3.32 -20.09 6.82
N THR A 55 -4.35 -19.45 6.32
CA THR A 55 -5.58 -19.16 7.04
C THR A 55 -6.76 -19.18 6.08
N HIS A 56 -7.96 -18.88 6.59
CA HIS A 56 -9.17 -18.78 5.80
C HIS A 56 -9.81 -17.41 5.99
N TRP A 57 -10.19 -16.76 4.90
CA TRP A 57 -10.76 -15.42 4.91
C TRP A 57 -11.94 -15.31 3.95
N ALA A 58 -12.93 -14.49 4.29
CA ALA A 58 -14.09 -14.24 3.45
C ALA A 58 -13.96 -12.87 2.77
N PHE A 59 -13.80 -12.87 1.45
CA PHE A 59 -13.80 -11.64 0.64
C PHE A 59 -15.20 -11.28 0.12
N ILE A 60 -16.09 -12.27 0.02
CA ILE A 60 -17.48 -12.14 -0.40
C ILE A 60 -18.35 -12.83 0.65
N ASP A 61 -19.33 -12.11 1.18
CA ASP A 61 -20.30 -12.61 2.15
C ASP A 61 -19.64 -13.36 3.33
N THR A 62 -20.03 -14.61 3.54
CA THR A 62 -19.52 -15.48 4.62
C THR A 62 -18.66 -16.63 4.09
N HIS A 63 -18.41 -16.70 2.79
CA HIS A 63 -17.68 -17.80 2.18
C HIS A 63 -16.17 -17.63 2.40
N LYS A 64 -15.56 -18.53 3.16
CA LYS A 64 -14.13 -18.47 3.47
C LYS A 64 -13.30 -19.27 2.48
N THR A 65 -12.24 -18.64 1.98
CA THR A 65 -11.32 -19.25 1.03
C THR A 65 -9.91 -19.33 1.62
N PRO A 66 -9.09 -20.32 1.22
CA PRO A 66 -7.74 -20.45 1.74
C PRO A 66 -6.87 -19.30 1.23
N VAL A 67 -6.22 -18.61 2.16
CA VAL A 67 -5.29 -17.51 1.90
C VAL A 67 -4.06 -17.65 2.79
N TRP A 68 -3.11 -16.74 2.64
CA TRP A 68 -2.01 -16.59 3.58
C TRP A 68 -2.22 -15.38 4.46
N GLY A 69 -1.44 -15.31 5.52
CA GLY A 69 -1.25 -14.11 6.28
C GLY A 69 -0.48 -14.39 7.55
N ILE A 70 -0.63 -13.52 8.53
CA ILE A 70 0.25 -13.46 9.69
C ILE A 70 -0.59 -13.54 10.97
N ASN A 71 -0.17 -14.39 11.90
CA ASN A 71 -0.86 -14.67 13.16
C ASN A 71 -2.32 -15.10 12.97
N GLY A 72 -2.58 -15.91 11.94
CA GLY A 72 -3.87 -16.54 11.68
C GLY A 72 -4.92 -15.65 11.00
N ARG A 73 -4.56 -14.46 10.51
CA ARG A 73 -5.45 -13.55 9.78
C ARG A 73 -5.00 -13.38 8.33
N TYR A 74 -5.91 -13.00 7.43
CA TYR A 74 -5.49 -12.44 6.14
C TYR A 74 -4.82 -11.10 6.40
N LEU A 75 -3.73 -10.81 5.68
CA LEU A 75 -2.78 -9.76 6.05
C LEU A 75 -2.18 -10.06 7.43
N GLY A 76 -1.68 -9.07 8.14
CA GLY A 76 -1.14 -9.23 9.48
C GLY A 76 -1.61 -8.14 10.45
N PRO A 77 -1.24 -8.27 11.74
CA PRO A 77 -1.49 -7.23 12.74
C PRO A 77 -0.83 -5.90 12.35
N THR A 78 -1.37 -4.79 12.84
CA THR A 78 -0.61 -3.53 12.82
C THR A 78 0.42 -3.58 13.94
N VAL A 79 1.70 -3.59 13.58
CA VAL A 79 2.78 -3.49 14.55
C VAL A 79 2.94 -2.03 14.95
N ARG A 80 3.10 -1.73 16.24
CA ARG A 80 3.42 -0.39 16.74
C ARG A 80 4.65 -0.43 17.64
N VAL A 81 5.63 0.41 17.32
CA VAL A 81 6.92 0.54 17.99
C VAL A 81 7.23 2.02 18.22
N TYR A 82 8.19 2.31 19.10
CA TYR A 82 8.56 3.68 19.43
C TYR A 82 10.00 4.00 19.03
N ASP A 83 10.24 5.25 18.62
CA ASP A 83 11.60 5.76 18.48
C ASP A 83 12.38 5.59 19.79
N GLY A 84 13.60 5.07 19.67
CA GLY A 84 14.45 4.66 20.79
C GLY A 84 14.33 3.20 21.22
N ASP A 85 13.32 2.45 20.76
CA ASP A 85 13.16 1.02 21.12
C ASP A 85 14.23 0.12 20.46
N ASP A 86 14.60 -0.96 21.13
CA ASP A 86 15.27 -2.13 20.53
C ASP A 86 14.30 -3.30 20.50
N VAL A 87 13.65 -3.51 19.36
CA VAL A 87 12.51 -4.42 19.23
C VAL A 87 12.99 -5.81 18.85
N LYS A 88 12.80 -6.79 19.75
CA LYS A 88 13.00 -8.21 19.41
C LYS A 88 11.82 -8.68 18.53
N LEU A 89 12.09 -8.97 17.27
CA LEU A 89 11.12 -9.52 16.34
C LEU A 89 11.41 -11.00 16.12
N ILE A 90 10.36 -11.81 15.97
CA ILE A 90 10.45 -13.25 15.69
C ILE A 90 9.50 -13.56 14.54
N TYR A 91 10.07 -13.71 13.34
CA TYR A 91 9.37 -14.28 12.19
C TYR A 91 9.40 -15.80 12.28
N SER A 92 8.26 -16.43 12.06
CA SER A 92 8.15 -17.89 12.02
C SER A 92 7.46 -18.35 10.74
N ASN A 93 8.12 -19.17 9.93
CA ASN A 93 7.58 -19.66 8.67
C ASN A 93 6.84 -21.00 8.86
N ARG A 94 5.50 -20.95 8.83
CA ARG A 94 4.62 -22.14 8.85
C ARG A 94 3.93 -22.38 7.50
N LEU A 95 4.44 -21.75 6.44
CA LEU A 95 4.08 -22.05 5.07
C LEU A 95 4.95 -23.20 4.54
N ASN A 96 4.57 -23.73 3.37
CA ASN A 96 5.24 -24.85 2.74
C ASN A 96 6.33 -24.43 1.72
N GLU A 97 6.70 -23.14 1.71
CA GLU A 97 7.77 -22.63 0.86
C GLU A 97 8.61 -21.54 1.54
N PRO A 98 9.83 -21.26 1.07
CA PRO A 98 10.70 -20.25 1.68
C PRO A 98 10.10 -18.85 1.57
N VAL A 99 10.24 -18.05 2.64
CA VAL A 99 9.75 -16.67 2.67
C VAL A 99 10.85 -15.75 3.21
N ALA A 100 11.09 -14.64 2.53
CA ALA A 100 11.77 -13.47 3.07
C ALA A 100 10.76 -12.37 3.35
N MET A 101 10.94 -11.67 4.48
CA MET A 101 10.15 -10.51 4.89
C MET A 101 11.05 -9.27 4.96
N THR A 102 10.45 -8.10 4.75
CA THR A 102 11.08 -6.78 4.93
C THR A 102 10.08 -5.80 5.53
N ILE A 103 10.56 -4.64 5.97
CA ILE A 103 9.76 -3.52 6.46
C ILE A 103 10.04 -2.31 5.58
N GLY A 104 9.14 -2.06 4.62
CA GLY A 104 9.18 -0.91 3.72
C GLY A 104 9.11 0.39 4.51
N GLY A 105 10.15 1.22 4.36
CA GLY A 105 10.32 2.49 5.05
C GLY A 105 11.00 2.42 6.41
N LEU A 106 11.41 1.23 6.89
CA LEU A 106 12.20 1.14 8.11
C LEU A 106 13.67 1.51 7.85
N GLN A 107 14.24 2.34 8.71
CA GLN A 107 15.62 2.80 8.68
C GLN A 107 16.47 1.91 9.60
N VAL A 108 16.94 0.78 9.06
CA VAL A 108 17.87 -0.14 9.74
C VAL A 108 19.01 -0.57 8.80
N PRO A 109 20.15 -1.05 9.33
CA PRO A 109 21.22 -1.61 8.51
C PRO A 109 20.74 -2.75 7.59
N GLY A 110 21.39 -2.90 6.43
CA GLY A 110 21.06 -3.95 5.45
C GLY A 110 21.01 -5.37 6.03
N SER A 111 21.81 -5.66 7.05
CA SER A 111 21.83 -6.96 7.75
C SER A 111 20.54 -7.31 8.50
N LEU A 112 19.68 -6.31 8.75
CA LEU A 112 18.40 -6.39 9.45
C LEU A 112 17.19 -6.14 8.54
N MET A 113 17.40 -5.73 7.28
CA MET A 113 16.30 -5.46 6.33
C MET A 113 15.51 -6.71 5.93
N GLY A 114 16.17 -7.87 5.96
CA GLY A 114 15.58 -9.12 5.49
C GLY A 114 15.95 -9.44 4.05
N GLY A 115 14.97 -9.79 3.21
CA GLY A 115 15.21 -10.10 1.79
C GLY A 115 16.00 -11.38 1.54
N ALA A 116 16.65 -11.44 0.37
CA ALA A 116 17.30 -12.66 -0.12
C ALA A 116 18.35 -13.24 0.83
N ALA A 117 19.05 -12.38 1.59
CA ALA A 117 20.05 -12.78 2.56
C ALA A 117 19.47 -13.38 3.87
N ARG A 118 18.15 -13.25 4.08
CA ARG A 118 17.44 -13.69 5.29
C ARG A 118 16.20 -14.53 4.95
N ILE A 119 16.27 -15.33 3.88
CA ILE A 119 15.19 -16.26 3.52
C ILE A 119 14.97 -17.27 4.67
N ILE A 120 13.72 -17.43 5.06
CA ILE A 120 13.26 -18.32 6.13
C ILE A 120 12.67 -19.57 5.47
N SER A 121 13.34 -20.71 5.64
CA SER A 121 12.85 -22.00 5.13
C SER A 121 11.57 -22.46 5.86
N PRO A 122 10.75 -23.34 5.26
CA PRO A 122 9.59 -23.92 5.94
C PRO A 122 9.93 -24.51 7.31
N GLY A 123 9.15 -24.18 8.33
CA GLY A 123 9.34 -24.65 9.71
C GLY A 123 10.41 -23.90 10.51
N MET A 124 11.16 -22.99 9.87
CA MET A 124 12.25 -22.23 10.50
C MET A 124 11.82 -20.82 10.90
N ASP A 125 12.66 -20.17 11.69
CA ASP A 125 12.42 -18.85 12.25
C ASP A 125 13.60 -17.90 11.96
N TRP A 126 13.33 -16.58 11.91
CA TRP A 126 14.35 -15.53 11.92
C TRP A 126 14.01 -14.51 13.00
N SER A 127 14.98 -14.17 13.86
CA SER A 127 14.71 -13.38 15.07
C SER A 127 15.62 -12.16 15.24
N PRO A 128 15.52 -11.12 14.38
CA PRO A 128 16.34 -9.92 14.50
C PRO A 128 15.97 -9.09 15.74
N VAL A 129 16.90 -8.24 16.17
CA VAL A 129 16.63 -7.12 17.08
C VAL A 129 16.74 -5.85 16.26
N LEU A 130 15.66 -5.08 16.19
CA LEU A 130 15.56 -3.89 15.35
C LEU A 130 15.76 -2.63 16.19
N PRO A 131 16.83 -1.84 15.97
CA PRO A 131 16.99 -0.55 16.61
C PRO A 131 16.12 0.49 15.90
N ILE A 132 15.03 0.93 16.54
CA ILE A 132 14.12 1.92 15.98
C ILE A 132 14.71 3.31 16.24
N ARG A 133 15.27 3.93 15.20
CA ARG A 133 15.95 5.24 15.27
C ARG A 133 15.50 6.13 14.11
N GLN A 134 14.20 6.38 14.04
CA GLN A 134 13.60 7.21 12.99
C GLN A 134 12.38 7.97 13.52
N PRO A 135 12.03 9.12 12.91
CA PRO A 135 10.80 9.84 13.24
C PRO A 135 9.55 8.97 13.06
N ALA A 136 8.46 9.40 13.69
CA ALA A 136 7.16 8.76 13.51
C ALA A 136 6.76 8.69 12.03
N ALA A 137 6.35 7.50 11.60
CA ALA A 137 5.98 7.21 10.22
C ALA A 137 5.06 5.99 10.13
N THR A 138 4.20 5.98 9.11
CA THR A 138 3.48 4.77 8.69
C THR A 138 4.35 3.99 7.70
N CYS A 139 5.02 2.96 8.20
CA CYS A 139 5.71 1.94 7.43
C CYS A 139 4.79 0.73 7.20
N TRP A 140 5.29 -0.26 6.48
CA TRP A 140 4.59 -1.53 6.29
C TRP A 140 5.56 -2.68 6.14
N TYR A 141 5.21 -3.85 6.64
CA TYR A 141 5.99 -5.06 6.44
C TYR A 141 5.33 -5.93 5.38
N HIS A 142 6.14 -6.61 4.59
CA HIS A 142 5.65 -7.48 3.54
C HIS A 142 6.70 -8.52 3.12
N ALA A 143 6.25 -9.56 2.44
CA ALA A 143 7.17 -10.49 1.81
C ALA A 143 7.96 -9.81 0.69
N ASN A 144 9.24 -10.12 0.58
CA ASN A 144 10.13 -9.70 -0.52
C ASN A 144 10.99 -10.87 -0.99
N THR A 145 10.36 -12.04 -1.09
CA THR A 145 11.03 -13.28 -1.51
C THR A 145 11.42 -13.16 -2.98
N PRO A 146 12.69 -13.41 -3.34
CA PRO A 146 13.14 -13.32 -4.74
C PRO A 146 12.25 -14.14 -5.68
N ASN A 147 11.81 -13.53 -6.78
CA ASN A 147 10.96 -14.12 -7.82
C ASN A 147 9.56 -14.57 -7.36
N ARG A 148 9.15 -14.22 -6.13
CA ARG A 148 7.85 -14.58 -5.55
C ARG A 148 7.19 -13.46 -4.75
N MET A 149 7.77 -12.26 -4.74
CA MET A 149 7.28 -11.11 -3.97
C MET A 149 5.83 -10.81 -4.33
N ALA A 150 5.51 -10.77 -5.62
CA ALA A 150 4.18 -10.46 -6.12
C ALA A 150 3.12 -11.47 -5.66
N ALA A 151 3.42 -12.77 -5.77
CA ALA A 151 2.51 -13.83 -5.34
C ALA A 151 2.36 -13.88 -3.80
N HIS A 152 3.44 -13.68 -3.05
CA HIS A 152 3.41 -13.72 -1.59
C HIS A 152 2.59 -12.55 -1.00
N ILE A 153 2.77 -11.33 -1.53
CA ILE A 153 1.98 -10.17 -1.13
C ILE A 153 0.53 -10.34 -1.57
N TYR A 154 0.28 -10.85 -2.79
CA TYR A 154 -1.07 -11.14 -3.26
C TYR A 154 -1.80 -12.15 -2.38
N ASN A 155 -1.11 -13.17 -1.88
CA ASN A 155 -1.70 -14.18 -1.00
C ASN A 155 -1.99 -13.66 0.41
N GLY A 156 -1.43 -12.51 0.81
CA GLY A 156 -1.72 -11.84 2.08
C GLY A 156 -0.54 -11.65 3.03
N LEU A 157 0.72 -11.82 2.60
CA LEU A 157 1.89 -11.57 3.47
C LEU A 157 2.27 -10.09 3.51
N ALA A 158 1.41 -9.27 4.12
CA ALA A 158 1.66 -7.85 4.36
C ALA A 158 0.90 -7.33 5.60
N GLY A 159 1.36 -6.23 6.20
CA GLY A 159 0.68 -5.53 7.27
C GLY A 159 1.34 -4.18 7.60
N LEU A 160 0.67 -3.34 8.41
CA LEU A 160 1.21 -2.03 8.78
C LEU A 160 2.27 -2.14 9.87
N TRP A 161 3.23 -1.22 9.82
CA TRP A 161 4.26 -0.99 10.83
C TRP A 161 4.27 0.49 11.20
N LEU A 162 3.80 0.83 12.39
CA LEU A 162 3.76 2.20 12.88
C LEU A 162 4.98 2.46 13.75
N VAL A 163 5.77 3.47 13.38
CA VAL A 163 6.75 4.09 14.26
C VAL A 163 6.09 5.32 14.88
N GLU A 164 6.12 5.41 16.20
CA GLU A 164 5.61 6.56 16.95
C GLU A 164 6.77 7.22 17.72
N ASP A 165 6.67 8.52 17.97
CA ASP A 165 7.66 9.31 18.70
C ASP A 165 6.98 10.29 19.68
N SER A 166 7.76 11.16 20.33
CA SER A 166 7.18 12.17 21.23
C SER A 166 6.39 13.25 20.50
N THR A 167 6.72 13.53 19.23
CA THR A 167 6.12 14.60 18.43
C THR A 167 4.73 14.19 17.94
N SER A 168 4.62 13.03 17.31
CA SER A 168 3.36 12.41 16.88
C SER A 168 2.34 12.27 18.01
N LYS A 169 2.80 12.00 19.23
CA LYS A 169 1.95 11.92 20.44
C LYS A 169 1.51 13.26 21.01
N SER A 170 2.28 14.33 20.79
CA SER A 170 1.99 15.65 21.37
C SER A 170 1.12 16.52 20.47
N LEU A 171 1.09 16.22 19.17
CA LEU A 171 0.26 16.94 18.21
C LEU A 171 -1.24 16.68 18.49
N PRO A 172 -2.10 17.71 18.34
CA PRO A 172 -3.55 17.59 18.45
C PRO A 172 -4.13 16.93 17.18
N LEU A 173 -3.71 15.70 16.90
CA LEU A 173 -4.19 14.87 15.81
C LEU A 173 -4.87 13.61 16.38
N PRO A 174 -5.87 13.06 15.68
CA PRO A 174 -6.42 11.76 16.04
C PRO A 174 -5.32 10.70 16.12
N ASN A 175 -5.32 9.93 17.20
CA ASN A 175 -4.27 8.94 17.50
C ASN A 175 -4.79 7.71 18.26
N HIS A 176 -6.12 7.60 18.42
CA HIS A 176 -6.76 6.46 19.05
C HIS A 176 -7.06 5.40 17.99
N TYR A 177 -6.10 4.48 17.84
CA TYR A 177 -6.15 3.39 16.88
C TYR A 177 -7.48 2.60 16.95
N GLY A 178 -8.19 2.52 15.83
CA GLY A 178 -9.48 1.84 15.71
C GLY A 178 -10.70 2.62 16.20
N VAL A 179 -10.52 3.88 16.62
CA VAL A 179 -11.60 4.77 17.08
C VAL A 179 -11.66 6.05 16.25
N ASP A 180 -10.52 6.73 16.13
CA ASP A 180 -10.38 7.95 15.31
C ASP A 180 -9.12 7.91 14.43
N ASP A 181 -8.30 6.86 14.53
CA ASP A 181 -7.12 6.60 13.72
C ASP A 181 -7.19 5.20 13.11
N PHE A 182 -7.42 5.12 11.80
CA PHE A 182 -7.74 3.86 11.11
C PHE A 182 -6.71 3.49 10.04
N PRO A 183 -6.20 2.25 10.04
CA PRO A 183 -5.34 1.76 8.96
C PRO A 183 -6.18 1.30 7.76
N LEU A 184 -5.84 1.77 6.56
CA LEU A 184 -6.49 1.34 5.31
C LEU A 184 -5.45 0.67 4.40
N ILE A 185 -5.39 -0.66 4.42
CA ILE A 185 -4.59 -1.46 3.50
C ILE A 185 -5.41 -1.71 2.24
N ILE A 186 -5.13 -0.94 1.19
CA ILE A 186 -5.87 -0.95 -0.07
C ILE A 186 -5.20 -1.93 -1.04
N GLN A 187 -5.98 -2.85 -1.60
CA GLN A 187 -5.53 -3.85 -2.57
C GLN A 187 -6.56 -4.00 -3.69
N ASP A 188 -6.12 -4.41 -4.88
CA ASP A 188 -7.00 -4.97 -5.89
C ASP A 188 -6.79 -6.48 -6.04
N LYS A 189 -7.89 -7.19 -6.22
CA LYS A 189 -7.93 -8.65 -6.46
C LYS A 189 -8.78 -8.96 -7.67
N ARG A 190 -8.57 -10.16 -8.20
CA ARG A 190 -9.56 -10.85 -9.03
C ARG A 190 -10.12 -11.99 -8.22
N LEU A 191 -11.43 -12.02 -8.04
CA LEU A 191 -12.11 -13.08 -7.29
C LEU A 191 -12.84 -14.01 -8.26
N ASP A 192 -12.86 -15.31 -7.96
CA ASP A 192 -13.72 -16.25 -8.67
C ASP A 192 -15.19 -16.15 -8.20
N ASN A 193 -16.07 -16.96 -8.80
CA ASN A 193 -17.49 -16.98 -8.46
C ASN A 193 -17.80 -17.40 -7.00
N PHE A 194 -16.81 -17.97 -6.30
CA PHE A 194 -16.89 -18.39 -4.91
C PHE A 194 -16.17 -17.40 -3.97
N GLY A 195 -15.58 -16.31 -4.48
CA GLY A 195 -14.85 -15.32 -3.69
C GLY A 195 -13.41 -15.72 -3.38
N ALA A 196 -12.84 -16.70 -4.07
CA ALA A 196 -11.43 -17.06 -3.94
C ALA A 196 -10.57 -16.13 -4.80
N PRO A 197 -9.50 -15.53 -4.26
CA PRO A 197 -8.57 -14.74 -5.07
C PRO A 197 -7.85 -15.60 -6.12
N ILE A 198 -7.96 -15.22 -7.38
CA ILE A 198 -7.21 -15.82 -8.50
C ILE A 198 -6.05 -14.89 -8.85
N TYR A 199 -4.84 -15.44 -8.89
CA TYR A 199 -3.64 -14.73 -9.31
C TYR A 199 -3.15 -15.25 -10.66
N SER A 200 -3.27 -14.42 -11.69
CA SER A 200 -2.82 -14.73 -13.06
C SER A 200 -2.29 -13.45 -13.72
N PRO A 201 -1.04 -13.05 -13.42
CA PRO A 201 -0.46 -11.82 -13.95
C PRO A 201 -0.23 -11.91 -15.47
N SER A 202 -0.26 -10.76 -16.14
CA SER A 202 0.08 -10.61 -17.56
C SER A 202 1.54 -10.15 -17.73
N ASN A 203 1.98 -9.79 -18.94
CA ASN A 203 3.34 -9.30 -19.21
C ASN A 203 3.68 -7.95 -18.53
N GLY A 204 2.75 -7.33 -17.78
CA GLY A 204 2.98 -6.13 -16.98
C GLY A 204 2.78 -6.38 -15.49
N GLY A 205 2.21 -5.40 -14.79
CA GLY A 205 1.77 -5.57 -13.41
C GLY A 205 0.40 -6.24 -13.31
N PHE A 206 0.12 -6.95 -12.22
CA PHE A 206 -1.21 -7.51 -11.98
C PHE A 206 -2.22 -6.41 -11.67
N LEU A 207 -3.38 -6.45 -12.34
CA LEU A 207 -4.51 -5.58 -12.09
C LEU A 207 -5.78 -6.41 -11.86
N GLY A 208 -6.35 -6.25 -10.67
CA GLY A 208 -7.65 -6.79 -10.29
C GLY A 208 -8.80 -5.85 -10.64
N ASP A 209 -10.02 -6.38 -10.59
CA ASP A 209 -11.29 -5.64 -10.79
C ASP A 209 -12.06 -5.43 -9.48
N THR A 210 -11.60 -6.05 -8.39
CA THR A 210 -12.23 -6.01 -7.07
C THR A 210 -11.35 -5.24 -6.09
N LEU A 211 -11.80 -4.06 -5.66
CA LEU A 211 -11.12 -3.26 -4.64
C LEU A 211 -11.40 -3.83 -3.24
N LEU A 212 -10.35 -4.03 -2.46
CA LEU A 212 -10.41 -4.43 -1.07
C LEU A 212 -9.74 -3.40 -0.17
N VAL A 213 -10.31 -3.20 1.01
CA VAL A 213 -9.68 -2.49 2.13
C VAL A 213 -9.67 -3.40 3.34
N ASN A 214 -8.48 -3.64 3.90
CA ASN A 214 -8.27 -4.59 4.99
C ASN A 214 -8.88 -5.98 4.74
N GLY A 215 -8.93 -6.40 3.47
CA GLY A 215 -9.45 -7.69 3.04
C GLY A 215 -10.95 -7.78 2.81
N VAL A 216 -11.70 -6.68 2.86
CA VAL A 216 -13.15 -6.67 2.55
C VAL A 216 -13.49 -5.65 1.47
N GLN A 217 -14.61 -5.88 0.77
CA GLN A 217 -15.13 -4.98 -0.26
C GLN A 217 -16.03 -3.91 0.34
N ASN A 218 -15.96 -2.70 -0.22
CA ASN A 218 -16.85 -1.58 0.09
C ASN A 218 -17.14 -1.37 1.61
N PRO A 219 -16.13 -1.40 2.51
CA PRO A 219 -16.42 -1.32 3.92
C PRO A 219 -16.96 0.06 4.33
N PHE A 220 -17.63 0.08 5.48
CA PHE A 220 -17.90 1.30 6.21
C PHE A 220 -17.24 1.28 7.59
N VAL A 221 -17.03 2.45 8.17
CA VAL A 221 -16.62 2.59 9.57
C VAL A 221 -17.48 3.65 10.25
N GLU A 222 -17.94 3.35 11.45
CA GLU A 222 -18.62 4.32 12.31
C GLU A 222 -17.58 5.15 13.04
N VAL A 223 -17.74 6.46 12.97
CA VAL A 223 -16.79 7.41 13.57
C VAL A 223 -17.55 8.43 14.41
N SER A 224 -16.89 8.96 15.43
CA SER A 224 -17.44 10.10 16.16
C SER A 224 -17.43 11.35 15.27
N ARG A 225 -18.33 12.30 15.52
CA ARG A 225 -18.30 13.61 14.84
C ARG A 225 -17.03 14.36 15.27
N GLY A 226 -16.15 14.68 14.32
CA GLY A 226 -14.86 15.33 14.56
C GLY A 226 -13.82 14.91 13.53
N TRP A 227 -12.54 15.13 13.85
CA TRP A 227 -11.44 14.70 12.99
C TRP A 227 -11.22 13.20 13.04
N VAL A 228 -11.09 12.59 11.86
CA VAL A 228 -10.73 11.18 11.69
C VAL A 228 -9.44 11.09 10.89
N ARG A 229 -8.45 10.36 11.40
CA ARG A 229 -7.20 10.04 10.72
C ARG A 229 -7.30 8.71 10.00
N LEU A 230 -6.90 8.71 8.73
CA LEU A 230 -6.83 7.52 7.89
C LEU A 230 -5.37 7.32 7.44
N ARG A 231 -4.79 6.17 7.79
CA ARG A 231 -3.43 5.77 7.40
C ARG A 231 -3.52 4.88 6.16
N LEU A 232 -3.36 5.49 5.00
CA LEU A 232 -3.51 4.84 3.71
C LEU A 232 -2.22 4.11 3.35
N LEU A 233 -2.34 2.84 2.96
CA LEU A 233 -1.29 2.03 2.36
C LEU A 233 -1.82 1.42 1.06
N ASN A 234 -1.12 1.61 -0.05
CA ASN A 234 -1.38 0.83 -1.25
C ASN A 234 -0.53 -0.44 -1.25
N ALA A 235 -1.16 -1.58 -0.94
CA ALA A 235 -0.56 -2.91 -0.97
C ALA A 235 -1.02 -3.73 -2.20
N SER A 236 -1.39 -3.03 -3.28
CA SER A 236 -1.70 -3.63 -4.58
C SER A 236 -0.43 -4.04 -5.30
N ASN A 237 -0.53 -4.97 -6.24
CA ASN A 237 0.63 -5.44 -7.01
C ASN A 237 1.16 -4.38 -7.98
N ALA A 238 0.27 -3.62 -8.61
CA ALA A 238 0.65 -2.62 -9.62
C ALA A 238 -0.27 -1.39 -9.70
N ARG A 239 -1.53 -1.52 -9.25
CA ARG A 239 -2.52 -0.46 -9.40
C ARG A 239 -2.16 0.78 -8.59
N ARG A 240 -2.09 1.93 -9.26
CA ARG A 240 -2.12 3.26 -8.64
C ARG A 240 -3.56 3.71 -8.46
N TYR A 241 -3.87 4.33 -7.33
CA TYR A 241 -5.17 4.93 -7.07
C TYR A 241 -5.09 6.45 -7.12
N VAL A 242 -6.13 7.10 -7.65
CA VAL A 242 -6.40 8.53 -7.48
C VAL A 242 -7.67 8.62 -6.66
N MET A 243 -7.58 9.25 -5.49
CA MET A 243 -8.62 9.16 -4.47
C MET A 243 -9.19 10.53 -4.13
N TYR A 244 -10.50 10.59 -3.93
CA TYR A 244 -11.22 11.80 -3.50
C TYR A 244 -12.46 11.43 -2.69
N LEU A 245 -12.94 12.37 -1.87
CA LEU A 245 -14.19 12.23 -1.13
C LEU A 245 -15.39 12.46 -2.05
N SER A 246 -16.45 11.67 -1.87
CA SER A 246 -17.64 11.63 -2.73
C SER A 246 -18.36 12.97 -2.86
N ASP A 247 -18.26 13.84 -1.85
CA ASP A 247 -18.82 15.18 -1.82
C ASP A 247 -17.82 16.29 -2.20
N ARG A 248 -16.62 15.91 -2.63
CA ARG A 248 -15.53 16.79 -3.07
C ARG A 248 -14.98 17.74 -1.99
N ARG A 249 -15.31 17.54 -0.71
CA ARG A 249 -14.66 18.29 0.37
C ARG A 249 -13.14 18.00 0.38
N PRO A 250 -12.30 18.95 0.82
CA PRO A 250 -10.87 18.69 0.92
C PRO A 250 -10.57 17.61 1.97
N MET A 251 -9.54 16.82 1.69
CA MET A 251 -8.83 16.00 2.66
C MET A 251 -7.57 16.77 3.07
N HIS A 252 -7.09 16.57 4.30
CA HIS A 252 -5.85 17.19 4.75
C HIS A 252 -4.76 16.14 4.88
N VAL A 253 -3.75 16.17 4.00
CA VAL A 253 -2.56 15.31 4.09
C VAL A 253 -1.69 15.82 5.22
N ILE A 254 -1.33 14.94 6.15
CA ILE A 254 -0.48 15.26 7.31
C ILE A 254 0.84 14.51 7.29
N ALA A 255 0.96 13.39 6.57
CA ALA A 255 2.18 12.61 6.47
C ALA A 255 2.35 11.94 5.10
N SER A 256 3.61 11.72 4.73
CA SER A 256 4.04 10.90 3.58
C SER A 256 4.76 9.64 4.08
N ASP A 257 5.48 8.93 3.21
CA ASP A 257 6.03 7.60 3.50
C ASP A 257 6.97 7.56 4.73
N GLN A 258 7.75 8.64 4.93
CA GLN A 258 8.77 8.76 5.99
C GLN A 258 8.39 9.80 7.07
N GLY A 259 7.10 10.00 7.30
CA GLY A 259 6.59 10.77 8.43
C GLY A 259 5.84 12.05 8.07
N LEU A 260 5.64 12.89 9.07
CA LEU A 260 4.81 14.10 8.98
C LEU A 260 5.35 15.11 7.95
N LEU A 261 4.43 15.83 7.31
CA LEU A 261 4.73 17.04 6.54
C LEU A 261 5.05 18.21 7.49
N PRO A 262 5.59 19.35 7.00
CA PRO A 262 5.75 20.54 7.83
C PRO A 262 4.41 21.12 8.36
N ALA A 263 3.34 21.03 7.57
CA ALA A 263 1.99 21.47 7.92
C ALA A 263 0.93 20.61 7.20
N PRO A 264 -0.32 20.57 7.68
CA PRO A 264 -1.40 19.88 6.97
C PRO A 264 -1.68 20.55 5.62
N MET A 265 -1.76 19.75 4.56
CA MET A 265 -1.99 20.23 3.20
C MET A 265 -3.38 19.83 2.73
N ALA A 266 -4.24 20.82 2.48
CA ALA A 266 -5.59 20.57 1.95
C ALA A 266 -5.53 20.21 0.45
N VAL A 267 -6.16 19.10 0.09
CA VAL A 267 -6.20 18.56 -1.27
C VAL A 267 -7.57 17.95 -1.58
N ASN A 268 -8.03 18.11 -2.81
CA ASN A 268 -9.31 17.53 -3.23
C ASN A 268 -9.16 16.12 -3.81
N GLN A 269 -7.93 15.76 -4.19
CA GLN A 269 -7.57 14.46 -4.70
C GLN A 269 -6.15 14.11 -4.27
N ILE A 270 -5.88 12.82 -4.09
CA ILE A 270 -4.54 12.31 -3.78
C ILE A 270 -4.21 11.12 -4.65
N SER A 271 -2.97 11.06 -5.12
CA SER A 271 -2.40 9.87 -5.74
C SER A 271 -1.83 8.91 -4.70
N LEU A 272 -1.99 7.60 -4.88
CA LEU A 272 -1.31 6.60 -4.06
C LEU A 272 -0.86 5.42 -4.91
N ALA A 273 0.42 5.36 -5.22
CA ALA A 273 1.04 4.28 -5.99
C ALA A 273 1.38 3.07 -5.09
N PRO A 274 1.58 1.86 -5.65
CA PRO A 274 1.98 0.69 -4.88
C PRO A 274 3.17 0.98 -3.96
N GLY A 275 3.08 0.58 -2.70
CA GLY A 275 4.09 0.80 -1.66
C GLY A 275 4.09 2.19 -1.00
N GLU A 276 3.40 3.19 -1.57
CA GLU A 276 3.26 4.50 -0.95
C GLU A 276 2.32 4.46 0.26
N ARG A 277 2.60 5.35 1.23
CA ARG A 277 1.75 5.60 2.38
C ARG A 277 1.47 7.09 2.50
N ARG A 278 0.23 7.40 2.85
CA ARG A 278 -0.17 8.77 3.17
C ARG A 278 -1.10 8.74 4.36
N GLU A 279 -0.95 9.71 5.23
CA GLU A 279 -1.89 9.90 6.32
C GLU A 279 -2.71 11.16 6.03
N ILE A 280 -4.03 10.98 6.04
CA ILE A 280 -4.98 12.07 5.85
C ILE A 280 -5.85 12.22 7.07
N VAL A 281 -6.33 13.44 7.30
CA VAL A 281 -7.40 13.71 8.26
C VAL A 281 -8.62 14.26 7.53
N VAL A 282 -9.80 13.77 7.93
CA VAL A 282 -11.10 14.11 7.36
C VAL A 282 -11.99 14.66 8.47
N ASP A 283 -12.64 15.79 8.20
CA ASP A 283 -13.59 16.40 9.12
C ASP A 283 -14.99 15.79 8.95
N MET A 284 -15.45 15.14 10.02
CA MET A 284 -16.77 14.51 10.13
C MET A 284 -17.73 15.30 11.05
N ALA A 285 -17.38 16.54 11.42
CA ALA A 285 -18.18 17.36 12.33
C ALA A 285 -19.59 17.61 11.78
N GLU A 286 -19.75 17.94 10.49
CA GLU A 286 -21.06 18.28 9.91
C GLU A 286 -22.05 17.10 9.81
N GLY A 287 -21.64 15.87 10.15
CA GLY A 287 -22.56 14.74 10.37
C GLY A 287 -23.12 14.08 9.10
N GLY A 288 -22.65 14.45 7.92
CA GLY A 288 -22.95 13.74 6.66
C GLY A 288 -22.06 12.51 6.46
N GLU A 289 -22.65 11.41 5.97
CA GLU A 289 -21.88 10.27 5.46
C GLU A 289 -21.05 10.71 4.25
N VAL A 290 -19.78 10.29 4.20
CA VAL A 290 -18.89 10.57 3.07
C VAL A 290 -18.09 9.32 2.71
N THR A 291 -17.87 9.12 1.43
CA THR A 291 -17.13 7.95 0.92
C THR A 291 -15.83 8.38 0.27
N LEU A 292 -14.72 7.78 0.68
CA LEU A 292 -13.45 7.84 -0.06
C LEU A 292 -13.55 6.91 -1.26
N THR A 293 -13.29 7.44 -2.46
CA THR A 293 -13.42 6.72 -3.73
C THR A 293 -12.13 6.72 -4.52
N ALA A 294 -11.94 5.75 -5.43
CA ALA A 294 -10.74 5.49 -6.22
C ALA A 294 -10.89 5.82 -7.72
N GLY A 295 -11.43 7.00 -8.06
CA GLY A 295 -11.69 7.39 -9.46
C GLY A 295 -13.08 6.99 -9.95
N GLU A 296 -13.27 7.04 -11.28
CA GLU A 296 -14.52 6.68 -11.94
C GLU A 296 -14.67 5.16 -12.10
N SER A 297 -15.87 4.64 -11.76
CA SER A 297 -16.17 3.20 -11.78
C SER A 297 -16.53 2.68 -13.18
N ALA A 298 -16.38 1.37 -13.41
CA ALA A 298 -16.82 0.74 -14.65
C ALA A 298 -18.30 1.03 -14.95
N GLY A 299 -18.59 1.49 -16.17
CA GLY A 299 -19.96 1.67 -16.63
C GLY A 299 -20.68 0.34 -16.87
N ILE A 300 -21.98 0.38 -17.11
CA ILE A 300 -22.81 -0.84 -17.35
C ILE A 300 -22.27 -1.66 -18.53
N MET A 301 -21.81 -1.00 -19.60
CA MET A 301 -21.24 -1.68 -20.76
C MET A 301 -19.89 -2.35 -20.45
N ASP A 302 -19.07 -1.73 -19.60
CA ASP A 302 -17.78 -2.28 -19.17
C ASP A 302 -17.96 -3.49 -18.25
N ARG A 303 -18.96 -3.45 -17.36
CA ARG A 303 -19.34 -4.58 -16.51
C ARG A 303 -19.86 -5.76 -17.34
N LEU A 304 -20.65 -5.49 -18.38
CA LEU A 304 -21.14 -6.53 -19.31
C LEU A 304 -20.01 -7.18 -20.11
N ARG A 305 -18.99 -6.40 -20.52
CA ARG A 305 -17.77 -6.94 -21.15
C ARG A 305 -16.94 -7.77 -20.16
N GLY A 306 -16.85 -7.33 -18.91
CA GLY A 306 -16.19 -8.04 -17.82
C GLY A 306 -16.71 -9.46 -17.53
N LEU A 307 -17.93 -9.80 -18.00
CA LEU A 307 -18.49 -11.16 -17.91
C LEU A 307 -17.87 -12.14 -18.91
N PHE A 308 -17.26 -11.64 -19.99
CA PHE A 308 -16.72 -12.46 -21.09
C PHE A 308 -15.19 -12.32 -21.22
N GLU A 309 -14.61 -11.22 -20.74
CA GLU A 309 -13.16 -10.97 -20.75
C GLU A 309 -12.67 -10.39 -19.41
N PRO A 310 -11.44 -10.70 -18.96
CA PRO A 310 -10.91 -10.13 -17.73
C PRO A 310 -10.73 -8.60 -17.86
N SER A 311 -11.50 -7.83 -17.09
CA SER A 311 -11.38 -6.37 -17.05
C SER A 311 -10.31 -5.91 -16.07
N SER A 312 -9.68 -4.77 -16.37
CA SER A 312 -8.84 -4.01 -15.43
C SER A 312 -9.61 -2.82 -14.82
N ILE A 313 -10.89 -2.67 -15.14
CA ILE A 313 -11.74 -1.60 -14.60
C ILE A 313 -12.40 -2.12 -13.32
N LEU A 314 -12.35 -1.31 -12.26
CA LEU A 314 -12.91 -1.67 -10.96
C LEU A 314 -14.44 -1.74 -11.02
N ILE A 315 -15.00 -2.83 -10.49
CA ILE A 315 -16.45 -3.05 -10.36
C ILE A 315 -17.06 -1.96 -9.47
N SER A 316 -16.40 -1.67 -8.35
CA SER A 316 -16.68 -0.59 -7.42
C SER A 316 -15.42 0.21 -7.15
N THR A 317 -15.53 1.53 -7.09
CA THR A 317 -14.43 2.43 -6.71
C THR A 317 -14.51 2.89 -5.26
N GLN A 318 -15.47 2.39 -4.47
CA GLN A 318 -15.58 2.72 -3.05
C GLN A 318 -14.43 2.09 -2.26
N ILE A 319 -13.61 2.94 -1.62
CA ILE A 319 -12.54 2.52 -0.70
C ILE A 319 -13.12 2.36 0.70
N LEU A 320 -13.71 3.42 1.26
CA LEU A 320 -14.23 3.42 2.62
C LEU A 320 -15.35 4.43 2.76
N THR A 321 -16.44 4.03 3.39
CA THR A 321 -17.51 4.94 3.81
C THR A 321 -17.34 5.31 5.28
N LEU A 322 -17.25 6.60 5.58
CA LEU A 322 -17.22 7.15 6.93
C LEU A 322 -18.66 7.50 7.35
N LYS A 323 -19.15 6.84 8.40
CA LYS A 323 -20.49 7.07 8.95
C LYS A 323 -20.37 7.80 10.28
N PRO A 324 -20.66 9.12 10.34
CA PRO A 324 -20.62 9.85 11.59
C PRO A 324 -21.74 9.40 12.52
N THR A 325 -21.41 9.19 13.79
CA THR A 325 -22.32 8.75 14.84
C THR A 325 -22.18 9.66 16.06
N GLY A 326 -23.22 9.67 16.91
CA GLY A 326 -23.22 10.42 18.16
C GLY A 326 -23.48 11.93 18.02
N LEU A 327 -23.29 12.64 19.13
CA LEU A 327 -23.49 14.09 19.23
C LEU A 327 -22.25 14.85 18.74
N LEU A 328 -22.45 16.11 18.34
CA LEU A 328 -21.34 17.03 18.08
C LEU A 328 -20.50 17.19 19.35
N PRO A 329 -19.15 17.18 19.25
CA PRO A 329 -18.32 17.67 20.33
C PRO A 329 -18.68 19.11 20.64
N LEU A 330 -18.68 19.51 21.93
CA LEU A 330 -18.82 20.92 22.30
C LEU A 330 -17.65 21.78 21.78
N VAL A 331 -16.51 21.16 21.47
CA VAL A 331 -15.31 21.79 20.91
C VAL A 331 -14.75 20.87 19.84
N THR A 332 -14.69 21.33 18.59
CA THR A 332 -13.88 20.72 17.53
C THR A 332 -12.53 21.42 17.52
N ASP A 333 -11.46 20.70 17.84
CA ASP A 333 -10.12 21.26 17.75
C ASP A 333 -9.81 21.64 16.29
N ASN A 334 -9.20 22.79 16.07
CA ASN A 334 -8.69 23.14 14.74
C ASN A 334 -7.44 22.32 14.43
N LEU A 335 -7.24 21.97 13.16
CA LEU A 335 -5.98 21.35 12.75
C LEU A 335 -4.78 22.24 13.11
N PRO A 336 -3.67 21.64 13.56
CA PRO A 336 -2.48 22.40 13.88
C PRO A 336 -1.92 23.08 12.62
N MET A 337 -1.58 24.37 12.72
CA MET A 337 -0.99 25.10 11.60
C MET A 337 0.42 24.60 11.21
N ARG A 338 1.09 23.89 12.11
CA ARG A 338 2.40 23.27 11.91
C ARG A 338 2.45 21.91 12.58
N LEU A 339 3.04 20.96 11.89
CA LEU A 339 3.27 19.59 12.35
C LEU A 339 4.74 19.38 12.71
N LEU A 340 5.64 19.86 11.83
CA LEU A 340 7.08 19.84 12.03
C LEU A 340 7.67 21.22 11.79
N ALA A 341 8.85 21.46 12.34
CA ALA A 341 9.67 22.58 11.91
C ALA A 341 10.09 22.37 10.44
N ASP A 342 10.24 23.46 9.69
CA ASP A 342 10.79 23.39 8.34
C ASP A 342 12.19 22.78 8.40
N ASN A 343 12.37 21.65 7.73
CA ASN A 343 13.69 21.05 7.60
C ASN A 343 14.51 21.89 6.62
N ILE A 344 15.47 22.66 7.12
CA ILE A 344 16.53 23.21 6.28
C ILE A 344 17.36 22.00 5.82
N ILE A 345 17.32 21.77 4.51
CA ILE A 345 18.03 20.65 3.92
C ILE A 345 19.48 21.08 3.72
N GLU A 346 20.29 20.82 4.74
CA GLU A 346 21.72 21.04 4.70
C GLU A 346 22.40 19.83 4.04
N GLY A 347 23.14 20.07 2.97
CA GLY A 347 23.92 19.02 2.31
C GLY A 347 24.31 19.42 0.89
N SER A 348 25.60 19.32 0.59
CA SER A 348 26.06 19.40 -0.79
C SER A 348 25.69 18.10 -1.52
N ILE A 349 25.22 18.23 -2.75
CA ILE A 349 24.97 17.07 -3.62
C ILE A 349 26.34 16.47 -3.95
N SER A 350 26.58 15.27 -3.44
CA SER A 350 27.88 14.59 -3.59
C SER A 350 28.05 13.93 -4.96
N ARG A 351 26.93 13.51 -5.59
CA ARG A 351 26.90 12.88 -6.91
C ARG A 351 25.49 12.98 -7.52
N THR A 352 25.43 13.01 -8.85
CA THR A 352 24.20 12.81 -9.63
C THR A 352 24.21 11.44 -10.29
N ARG A 353 23.08 10.74 -10.33
CA ARG A 353 22.90 9.43 -10.99
C ARG A 353 21.65 9.41 -11.84
N GLU A 354 21.66 8.58 -12.87
CA GLU A 354 20.54 8.37 -13.79
C GLU A 354 20.09 6.92 -13.74
N PHE A 355 18.77 6.73 -13.68
CA PHE A 355 18.13 5.43 -13.66
C PHE A 355 17.00 5.42 -14.68
N ARG A 356 17.01 4.44 -15.59
CA ARG A 356 15.94 4.18 -16.54
C ARG A 356 15.26 2.87 -16.17
N LEU A 357 13.99 2.93 -15.81
CA LEU A 357 13.18 1.76 -15.50
C LEU A 357 12.72 1.11 -16.80
N GLY A 358 12.86 -0.22 -16.87
CA GLY A 358 12.39 -1.00 -18.01
C GLY A 358 10.86 -0.96 -18.16
N ASP A 359 10.39 -1.15 -19.38
CA ASP A 359 8.99 -1.13 -19.78
C ASP A 359 8.41 -2.56 -19.85
N SER A 360 8.26 -3.11 -21.05
CA SER A 360 7.92 -4.50 -21.33
C SER A 360 9.09 -5.45 -21.05
N LEU A 361 10.33 -4.96 -21.20
CA LEU A 361 11.53 -5.69 -20.82
C LEU A 361 11.91 -5.34 -19.38
N PRO A 362 11.98 -6.32 -18.46
CA PRO A 362 12.38 -6.06 -17.09
C PRO A 362 13.84 -5.61 -17.00
N GLY A 363 14.14 -4.83 -15.96
CA GLY A 363 15.48 -4.33 -15.65
C GLY A 363 15.50 -2.86 -15.27
N ILE A 364 16.66 -2.41 -14.79
CA ILE A 364 16.98 -1.01 -14.55
C ILE A 364 18.31 -0.70 -15.25
N ASN A 365 18.36 0.39 -16.02
CA ASN A 365 19.51 0.73 -16.88
C ASN A 365 19.86 -0.40 -17.88
N GLY A 366 18.83 -1.10 -18.38
CA GLY A 366 18.97 -2.23 -19.32
C GLY A 366 19.52 -3.52 -18.69
N ALA A 367 19.73 -3.56 -17.37
CA ALA A 367 20.26 -4.73 -16.68
C ALA A 367 19.20 -5.36 -15.77
N MET A 368 19.09 -6.68 -15.86
CA MET A 368 18.31 -7.49 -14.92
C MET A 368 19.02 -7.55 -13.56
N TRP A 369 18.24 -7.78 -12.51
CA TRP A 369 18.76 -8.00 -11.17
C TRP A 369 19.70 -9.21 -11.14
N ASP A 370 20.91 -8.97 -10.65
CA ASP A 370 21.94 -9.98 -10.42
C ASP A 370 22.41 -9.85 -8.98
N MET A 371 22.18 -10.90 -8.18
CA MET A 371 22.52 -10.94 -6.77
C MET A 371 24.03 -10.82 -6.51
N THR A 372 24.87 -11.07 -7.52
CA THR A 372 26.34 -10.95 -7.43
C THR A 372 26.85 -9.56 -7.84
N ARG A 373 26.03 -8.75 -8.50
CA ARG A 373 26.40 -7.42 -9.02
C ARG A 373 26.00 -6.32 -8.05
N MET A 374 26.91 -5.38 -7.79
CA MET A 374 26.64 -4.18 -6.99
C MET A 374 26.52 -2.98 -7.93
N ASP A 375 25.30 -2.49 -8.11
CA ASP A 375 25.01 -1.44 -9.10
C ASP A 375 25.37 -0.05 -8.58
N VAL A 376 25.13 0.21 -7.29
CA VAL A 376 25.38 1.50 -6.65
C VAL A 376 26.25 1.31 -5.41
N GLN A 377 27.28 2.15 -5.30
CA GLN A 377 28.11 2.27 -4.10
C GLN A 377 28.20 3.73 -3.67
N THR A 378 28.03 3.97 -2.36
CA THR A 378 28.11 5.29 -1.72
C THR A 378 28.45 5.15 -0.23
N GLN A 379 28.38 6.25 0.53
CA GLN A 379 28.68 6.31 1.97
C GLN A 379 27.50 6.84 2.77
N VAL A 380 27.38 6.39 4.03
CA VAL A 380 26.40 6.93 4.99
C VAL A 380 26.64 8.43 5.17
N GLY A 381 25.56 9.20 5.30
CA GLY A 381 25.57 10.65 5.50
C GLY A 381 25.73 11.46 4.20
N ARG A 382 25.88 10.81 3.05
CA ARG A 382 25.88 11.49 1.75
C ARG A 382 24.46 11.84 1.30
N CYS A 383 24.37 12.93 0.53
CA CYS A 383 23.20 13.26 -0.28
C CYS A 383 23.57 13.12 -1.76
N GLU A 384 22.74 12.44 -2.53
CA GLU A 384 22.89 12.32 -3.99
C GLU A 384 21.61 12.78 -4.71
N ARG A 385 21.79 13.30 -5.92
CA ARG A 385 20.69 13.59 -6.84
C ARG A 385 20.45 12.38 -7.72
N TRP A 386 19.25 11.81 -7.71
CA TRP A 386 18.88 10.70 -8.58
C TRP A 386 17.83 11.18 -9.58
N LEU A 387 18.12 11.02 -10.87
CA LEU A 387 17.19 11.26 -11.97
C LEU A 387 16.60 9.92 -12.39
N ILE A 388 15.30 9.73 -12.16
CA ILE A 388 14.60 8.48 -12.46
C ILE A 388 13.70 8.72 -13.67
N HIS A 389 13.84 7.88 -14.68
CA HIS A 389 13.04 7.93 -15.89
C HIS A 389 12.27 6.62 -16.09
N ALA A 390 10.99 6.71 -16.47
CA ALA A 390 10.18 5.57 -16.87
C ALA A 390 9.26 5.92 -18.04
N ASP A 391 9.43 5.23 -19.17
CA ASP A 391 8.58 5.35 -20.36
C ASP A 391 7.17 4.78 -20.10
N THR A 392 7.10 3.67 -19.35
CA THR A 392 5.84 3.13 -18.83
C THR A 392 5.69 3.53 -17.36
N PRO A 393 4.61 4.22 -16.98
CA PRO A 393 4.43 4.71 -15.62
C PRO A 393 4.46 3.59 -14.59
N GLN A 394 5.30 3.73 -13.58
CA GLN A 394 5.49 2.71 -12.53
C GLN A 394 6.07 3.33 -11.26
N PRO A 395 5.82 2.74 -10.08
CA PRO A 395 6.41 3.19 -8.83
C PRO A 395 7.86 2.68 -8.67
N PHE A 396 8.68 3.47 -7.99
CA PHE A 396 10.08 3.16 -7.68
C PHE A 396 10.32 3.25 -6.17
N HIS A 397 10.97 2.25 -5.59
CA HIS A 397 11.26 2.18 -4.16
C HIS A 397 12.77 2.00 -3.90
N ILE A 398 13.28 2.58 -2.81
CA ILE A 398 14.67 2.42 -2.36
C ILE A 398 14.71 2.07 -0.87
N GLN A 399 15.40 0.99 -0.52
CA GLN A 399 15.60 0.56 0.86
C GLN A 399 16.73 1.32 1.57
N GLY A 400 16.61 1.48 2.90
CA GLY A 400 17.69 2.01 3.76
C GLY A 400 18.00 3.51 3.59
N VAL A 401 17.13 4.22 2.86
CA VAL A 401 17.27 5.65 2.59
C VAL A 401 15.96 6.37 2.89
N LYS A 402 16.03 7.69 2.86
CA LYS A 402 14.86 8.56 2.65
C LYS A 402 15.20 9.58 1.58
N PHE A 403 14.22 10.07 0.85
CA PHE A 403 14.43 11.07 -0.18
C PHE A 403 13.36 12.15 -0.18
N LEU A 404 13.66 13.26 -0.84
CA LEU A 404 12.71 14.31 -1.17
C LEU A 404 12.56 14.36 -2.68
N VAL A 405 11.33 14.49 -3.15
CA VAL A 405 11.05 14.78 -4.56
C VAL A 405 11.37 16.26 -4.80
N ARG A 406 12.15 16.56 -5.84
CA ARG A 406 12.54 17.93 -6.21
C ARG A 406 11.82 18.46 -7.42
N SER A 407 11.59 17.61 -8.40
CA SER A 407 10.84 17.94 -9.60
C SER A 407 10.17 16.69 -10.15
N VAL A 408 9.03 16.90 -10.81
CA VAL A 408 8.31 15.89 -11.58
C VAL A 408 8.11 16.48 -12.97
N ASN A 409 8.67 15.83 -14.00
CA ASN A 409 8.64 16.29 -15.39
C ASN A 409 9.13 17.73 -15.58
N GLY A 410 10.16 18.13 -14.82
CA GLY A 410 10.70 19.50 -14.80
C GLY A 410 9.79 20.54 -14.14
N GLY A 411 8.63 20.12 -13.62
CA GLY A 411 7.64 20.96 -12.96
C GLY A 411 7.71 20.92 -11.44
N ALA A 412 6.73 21.60 -10.82
CA ALA A 412 6.57 21.63 -9.36
C ALA A 412 6.15 20.26 -8.80
N VAL A 413 6.58 19.99 -7.57
CA VAL A 413 6.23 18.77 -6.83
C VAL A 413 4.78 18.86 -6.35
N PRO A 414 3.95 17.82 -6.56
CA PRO A 414 2.63 17.75 -5.95
C PRO A 414 2.71 17.94 -4.42
N VAL A 415 1.74 18.65 -3.84
CA VAL A 415 1.81 19.02 -2.41
C VAL A 415 1.87 17.80 -1.49
N GLU A 416 1.21 16.72 -1.88
CA GLU A 416 1.22 15.46 -1.15
C GLU A 416 2.60 14.78 -1.13
N ASP A 417 3.48 15.09 -2.10
CA ASP A 417 4.85 14.58 -2.22
C ASP A 417 5.91 15.52 -1.63
N GLY A 418 5.49 16.59 -0.95
CA GLY A 418 6.40 17.56 -0.32
C GLY A 418 7.12 17.07 0.94
N GLY A 419 6.88 15.83 1.36
CA GLY A 419 7.48 15.21 2.55
C GLY A 419 8.63 14.26 2.23
N TRP A 420 9.25 13.72 3.29
CA TRP A 420 10.22 12.62 3.17
C TRP A 420 9.51 11.36 2.66
N LYS A 421 10.14 10.69 1.69
CA LYS A 421 9.59 9.52 0.98
C LYS A 421 10.62 8.39 0.86
N ASP A 422 10.12 7.19 0.56
CA ASP A 422 10.92 6.03 0.16
C ASP A 422 10.37 5.31 -1.08
N THR A 423 9.16 5.68 -1.52
CA THR A 423 8.54 5.22 -2.77
C THR A 423 8.03 6.43 -3.54
N VAL A 424 8.12 6.42 -4.86
CA VAL A 424 7.64 7.50 -5.73
C VAL A 424 7.04 6.95 -7.01
N TRP A 425 5.95 7.55 -7.48
CA TRP A 425 5.42 7.27 -8.81
C TRP A 425 6.27 7.97 -9.88
N VAL A 426 6.72 7.22 -10.88
CA VAL A 426 7.52 7.75 -12.00
C VAL A 426 6.70 7.62 -13.28
N ASP A 427 6.42 8.76 -13.92
CA ASP A 427 5.74 8.88 -15.20
C ASP A 427 6.49 9.91 -16.03
N ASN A 428 7.39 9.41 -16.89
CA ASN A 428 8.52 10.13 -17.46
C ASN A 428 9.60 10.40 -16.41
N ASP A 429 9.85 11.66 -16.01
CA ASP A 429 11.04 12.06 -15.26
C ASP A 429 10.72 12.52 -13.83
N VAL A 430 11.51 12.02 -12.87
CA VAL A 430 11.46 12.46 -11.47
C VAL A 430 12.87 12.73 -10.96
N GLU A 431 13.07 13.87 -10.31
CA GLU A 431 14.32 14.20 -9.60
C GLU A 431 14.14 13.98 -8.10
N LEU A 432 15.04 13.18 -7.52
CA LEU A 432 15.08 12.88 -6.09
C LEU A 432 16.37 13.43 -5.46
N LEU A 433 16.28 13.97 -4.24
CA LEU A 433 17.44 14.07 -3.35
C LEU A 433 17.42 12.93 -2.35
N VAL A 434 18.34 11.99 -2.52
CA VAL A 434 18.43 10.74 -1.75
C VAL A 434 19.45 10.88 -0.63
N TYR A 435 19.04 10.56 0.60
CA TYR A 435 19.86 10.62 1.80
C TYR A 435 20.12 9.21 2.32
N PHE A 436 21.40 8.84 2.38
CA PHE A 436 21.82 7.52 2.81
C PHE A 436 22.02 7.51 4.33
N THR A 437 21.01 7.07 5.07
CA THR A 437 21.02 7.13 6.54
C THR A 437 21.49 5.83 7.20
N GLN A 438 21.44 4.71 6.47
CA GLN A 438 21.74 3.38 6.99
C GLN A 438 22.92 2.75 6.25
N PRO A 439 23.74 1.93 6.94
CA PRO A 439 24.81 1.18 6.29
C PRO A 439 24.29 -0.13 5.68
N SER A 440 24.90 -0.56 4.59
CA SER A 440 24.75 -1.90 4.01
C SER A 440 26.11 -2.46 3.59
N SER A 441 26.16 -3.73 3.21
CA SER A 441 27.40 -4.41 2.84
C SER A 441 27.19 -5.31 1.63
N GLN A 442 28.26 -5.82 1.03
CA GLN A 442 28.14 -6.76 -0.08
C GLN A 442 27.37 -8.05 0.29
N ALA A 443 27.47 -8.49 1.55
CA ALA A 443 26.72 -9.66 2.04
C ALA A 443 25.23 -9.34 2.33
N PHE A 444 24.93 -8.07 2.59
CA PHE A 444 23.59 -7.59 2.94
C PHE A 444 23.33 -6.23 2.27
N PRO A 445 23.21 -6.18 0.93
CA PRO A 445 22.98 -4.93 0.22
C PRO A 445 21.53 -4.46 0.42
N PHE A 446 21.30 -3.16 0.25
CA PHE A 446 19.95 -2.65 0.06
C PHE A 446 19.49 -2.93 -1.38
N LEU A 447 18.18 -2.96 -1.59
CA LEU A 447 17.59 -3.00 -2.92
C LEU A 447 16.93 -1.68 -3.27
N TYR A 448 17.01 -1.32 -4.54
CA TYR A 448 16.08 -0.38 -5.18
C TYR A 448 15.42 -1.10 -6.35
N TYR A 449 14.13 -0.91 -6.54
CA TYR A 449 13.37 -1.71 -7.49
C TYR A 449 12.06 -1.04 -7.93
N SER A 450 11.51 -1.53 -9.05
CA SER A 450 10.16 -1.19 -9.47
C SER A 450 9.16 -1.76 -8.46
N GLN A 451 8.36 -0.92 -7.84
CA GLN A 451 7.35 -1.34 -6.86
C GLN A 451 6.10 -1.92 -7.56
N THR A 452 6.09 -2.01 -8.91
CA THR A 452 5.27 -2.98 -9.65
C THR A 452 5.84 -4.37 -9.40
N LEU A 453 5.16 -5.16 -8.56
CA LEU A 453 5.76 -6.36 -7.97
C LEU A 453 6.18 -7.40 -9.01
N GLU A 454 5.40 -7.58 -10.09
CA GLU A 454 5.74 -8.50 -11.17
C GLU A 454 6.97 -8.05 -11.97
N MET A 455 7.29 -6.75 -11.97
CA MET A 455 8.49 -6.24 -12.63
C MET A 455 9.72 -6.47 -11.76
N ALA A 456 9.62 -6.24 -10.46
CA ALA A 456 10.67 -6.61 -9.52
C ALA A 456 10.97 -8.11 -9.50
N ASP A 457 9.93 -8.97 -9.47
CA ASP A 457 10.09 -10.43 -9.54
C ASP A 457 10.73 -10.90 -10.85
N ARG A 458 10.54 -10.13 -11.93
CA ARG A 458 11.19 -10.36 -13.22
C ARG A 458 12.55 -9.67 -13.35
N GLY A 459 13.07 -9.02 -12.31
CA GLY A 459 14.43 -8.49 -12.30
C GLY A 459 14.56 -6.98 -12.50
N SER A 460 13.50 -6.19 -12.47
CA SER A 460 13.57 -4.72 -12.39
C SER A 460 14.00 -4.26 -10.98
N ALA A 461 15.21 -4.64 -10.58
CA ALA A 461 15.81 -4.32 -9.28
C ALA A 461 17.34 -4.17 -9.42
N GLY A 462 17.94 -3.42 -8.50
CA GLY A 462 19.39 -3.28 -8.37
C GLY A 462 19.84 -3.24 -6.91
N GLN A 463 21.13 -3.45 -6.68
CA GLN A 463 21.75 -3.54 -5.37
C GLN A 463 22.54 -2.27 -5.02
N LEU A 464 22.34 -1.79 -3.79
CA LEU A 464 22.94 -0.58 -3.24
C LEU A 464 23.79 -0.91 -2.00
N ILE A 465 25.08 -0.61 -2.08
CA ILE A 465 26.00 -0.61 -0.95
C ILE A 465 26.17 0.82 -0.42
N VAL A 466 25.90 0.99 0.87
CA VAL A 466 26.16 2.20 1.63
C VAL A 466 27.20 1.89 2.69
N GLN A 467 28.45 2.27 2.45
CA GLN A 467 29.53 2.01 3.38
C GLN A 467 29.43 2.94 4.60
N PRO A 468 29.76 2.46 5.82
CA PRO A 468 29.91 3.34 6.97
C PRO A 468 31.01 4.38 6.70
N PRO A 469 30.96 5.56 7.36
CA PRO A 469 32.04 6.54 7.24
C PRO A 469 33.33 5.93 7.80
N VAL A 470 34.46 6.25 7.15
CA VAL A 470 35.81 5.82 7.54
C VAL A 470 36.26 6.53 8.81
#